data_AF-A0A6V7WEQ5-F1
#
_entry.id   AF-A0A6V7WEQ5-F1
#
_cell.length_a   1.000
_cell.length_b   1.000
_cell.length_c   1.000
_cell.angle_alpha   90.00
_cell.angle_beta   90.00
_cell.angle_gamma   90.00
#
_symmetry.space_group_name_H-M   'P 1'
#
loop_
_entity.id
_entity.type
_entity.pdbx_description
1 polymer ?
#
loop_
_entity_poly.entity_id
_entity_poly.type
_entity_poly.pdbx_seq_one_letter_code
_entity_poly.pdbx_strand_id
1 'polypeptide(L)'
;MEYILWNRNEFDIIYNCTGINVDDIPFEKRRYPIAAIICIILGFIYYPLYLPCLYSFWKNRNKNPCYLLLINLSISDICILWGPTFLFGILSLNGVVYCSSPFYSYLAGCFGLYFWAAECSADLILGINRCIEMAFPSISKKLFHNNRVYIWIIFSNLYGLYWLLFRHPYIFNGINFQSSFEPLIGYREFRMELLYEDLREFTIHNTILAVGSPIIYLIFSFSVFFKARELLDSVSKEEKMVFLQVFIISMFNTSTGIVYSYNMNHSDLGILPLMIAHFSWLHIHGFPPVIYLTLNKTVRTDTKILLGKFLSLLKTNQNQVSTID
;
A
#
# COMPACT_ATOMS: atom_id res chain seq x y z
N MET A 1 -5.26 5.18 17.52
CA MET A 1 -5.99 6.44 17.83
C MET A 1 -6.51 6.49 19.27
N GLU A 2 -6.82 5.34 19.87
CA GLU A 2 -7.24 5.19 21.27
C GLU A 2 -6.34 5.93 22.27
N TYR A 3 -5.01 5.89 22.09
CA TYR A 3 -4.10 6.53 23.03
C TYR A 3 -4.27 8.05 23.13
N ILE A 4 -4.61 8.73 22.02
CA ILE A 4 -4.93 10.17 22.06
C ILE A 4 -6.32 10.41 22.66
N LEU A 5 -7.29 9.54 22.37
CA LEU A 5 -8.70 9.78 22.68
C LEU A 5 -9.11 9.32 24.09
N TRP A 6 -8.54 8.21 24.57
CA TRP A 6 -8.99 7.49 25.75
C TRP A 6 -7.85 7.11 26.71
N ASN A 7 -6.61 6.96 26.25
CA ASN A 7 -5.47 6.56 27.09
C ASN A 7 -4.30 7.56 27.04
N ARG A 8 -4.58 8.78 27.51
CA ARG A 8 -3.62 9.90 27.47
C ARG A 8 -2.37 9.67 28.31
N ASN A 9 -2.46 8.91 29.41
CA ASN A 9 -1.32 8.64 30.27
C ASN A 9 -0.25 7.81 29.54
N GLU A 10 -0.66 6.76 28.83
CA GLU A 10 0.25 5.94 28.04
C GLU A 10 0.83 6.74 26.85
N PHE A 11 -0.02 7.54 26.20
CA PHE A 11 0.43 8.47 25.17
C PHE A 11 1.54 9.41 25.68
N ASP A 12 1.36 10.02 26.85
CA ASP A 12 2.33 10.94 27.45
C ASP A 12 3.61 10.22 27.94
N ILE A 13 3.61 8.89 28.10
CA ILE A 13 4.83 8.14 28.39
C ILE A 13 5.67 7.95 27.12
N ILE A 14 5.02 7.62 26.01
CA ILE A 14 5.68 7.23 24.75
C ILE A 14 6.04 8.45 23.89
N TYR A 15 5.15 9.44 23.83
CA TYR A 15 5.19 10.53 22.85
C TYR A 15 5.53 11.90 23.46
N ASN A 16 5.99 11.95 24.69
CA ASN A 16 6.24 13.23 25.36
C ASN A 16 7.55 13.88 24.92
N CYS A 17 7.40 15.01 24.23
CA CYS A 17 8.48 15.86 23.74
C CYS A 17 9.04 16.86 24.75
N THR A 18 8.58 16.85 26.01
CA THR A 18 9.08 17.77 27.05
C THR A 18 10.58 17.57 27.26
N GLY A 19 11.33 18.67 27.17
CA GLY A 19 12.79 18.68 27.32
C GLY A 19 13.56 18.26 26.07
N ILE A 20 12.89 18.01 24.94
CA ILE A 20 13.56 17.74 23.65
C ILE A 20 13.67 19.04 22.87
N ASN A 21 14.90 19.41 22.51
CA ASN A 21 15.14 20.45 21.53
C ASN A 21 15.48 19.78 20.19
N VAL A 22 14.63 20.02 19.18
CA VAL A 22 14.77 19.42 17.85
C VAL A 22 16.11 19.79 17.20
N ASP A 23 16.66 20.96 17.53
CA ASP A 23 17.90 21.46 16.94
C ASP A 23 19.17 20.90 17.60
N ASP A 24 19.05 20.07 18.64
CA ASP A 24 20.18 19.32 19.21
C ASP A 24 20.82 18.38 18.17
N ILE A 25 20.03 17.94 17.18
CA ILE A 25 20.52 17.24 16.00
C ILE A 25 20.55 18.22 14.82
N PRO A 26 21.73 18.43 14.19
CA PRO A 26 21.87 19.32 13.04
C PRO A 26 20.88 18.99 11.93
N PHE A 27 20.36 20.03 11.30
CA PHE A 27 19.37 19.93 10.23
C PHE A 27 19.84 19.04 9.07
N GLU A 28 21.11 19.09 8.72
CA GLU A 28 21.75 18.30 7.66
C GLU A 28 21.70 16.79 7.93
N LYS A 29 21.69 16.38 9.21
CA LYS A 29 21.60 14.97 9.62
C LYS A 29 20.17 14.45 9.67
N ARG A 30 19.17 15.31 9.49
CA ARG A 30 17.74 14.96 9.55
C ARG A 30 17.08 14.91 8.18
N ARG A 31 17.83 15.14 7.09
CA ARG A 31 17.27 15.31 5.74
C ARG A 31 17.99 14.47 4.70
N TYR A 32 17.21 13.95 3.76
CA TYR A 32 17.70 13.21 2.61
C TYR A 32 17.12 13.80 1.32
N PRO A 33 17.63 14.98 0.88
CA PRO A 33 16.97 15.78 -0.15
C PRO A 33 16.85 15.07 -1.50
N ILE A 34 17.88 14.32 -1.92
CA ILE A 34 17.86 13.58 -3.18
C ILE A 34 16.77 12.50 -3.14
N ALA A 35 16.76 11.68 -2.09
CA ALA A 35 15.76 10.62 -1.93
C ALA A 35 14.34 11.19 -1.83
N ALA A 36 14.16 12.29 -1.11
CA ALA A 36 12.89 12.99 -0.98
C ALA A 36 12.36 13.53 -2.31
N ILE A 37 13.21 14.17 -3.12
CA ILE A 37 12.84 14.67 -4.45
C ILE A 37 12.43 13.49 -5.36
N ILE A 38 13.17 12.38 -5.32
CA ILE A 38 12.81 11.18 -6.08
C ILE A 38 11.41 10.68 -5.66
N CYS A 39 11.12 10.60 -4.35
CA CYS A 39 9.82 10.16 -3.85
C CYS A 39 8.67 11.05 -4.36
N ILE A 40 8.87 12.38 -4.37
CA ILE A 40 7.88 13.34 -4.87
C ILE A 40 7.66 13.18 -6.38
N ILE A 41 8.74 13.06 -7.16
CA ILE A 41 8.66 12.83 -8.61
C ILE A 41 7.91 11.53 -8.92
N LEU A 42 8.22 10.45 -8.20
CA LEU A 42 7.51 9.18 -8.34
C LEU A 42 6.02 9.32 -8.00
N GLY A 43 5.67 10.12 -6.99
CA GLY A 43 4.27 10.46 -6.69
C GLY A 43 3.56 11.10 -7.89
N PHE A 44 4.17 12.10 -8.51
CA PHE A 44 3.64 12.75 -9.72
C PHE A 44 3.52 11.81 -10.93
N ILE A 45 4.33 10.75 -10.98
CA ILE A 45 4.26 9.73 -12.04
C ILE A 45 3.15 8.70 -11.74
N TYR A 46 3.08 8.16 -10.53
CA TYR A 46 2.19 7.04 -10.21
C TYR A 46 0.72 7.44 -10.08
N TYR A 47 0.42 8.61 -9.49
CA TYR A 47 -0.96 9.04 -9.29
C TYR A 47 -1.79 9.13 -10.57
N PRO A 48 -1.30 9.77 -11.66
CA PRO A 48 -2.03 9.81 -12.93
C PRO A 48 -2.31 8.43 -13.53
N LEU A 49 -1.46 7.43 -13.27
CA LEU A 49 -1.63 6.08 -13.81
C LEU A 49 -2.81 5.33 -13.17
N TYR A 50 -3.19 5.69 -11.95
CA TYR A 50 -4.37 5.10 -11.29
C TYR A 50 -5.69 5.54 -11.93
N LEU A 51 -5.77 6.76 -12.48
CA LEU A 51 -7.00 7.30 -13.09
C LEU A 51 -7.59 6.40 -14.19
N PRO A 52 -6.83 6.01 -15.24
CA PRO A 52 -7.36 5.12 -16.27
C PRO A 52 -7.69 3.71 -15.74
N CYS A 53 -6.94 3.22 -14.74
CA CYS A 53 -7.21 1.93 -14.10
C CYS A 53 -8.56 1.93 -13.38
N LEU A 54 -8.78 2.91 -12.50
CA LEU A 54 -10.04 3.10 -11.78
C LEU A 54 -11.22 3.30 -12.74
N TYR A 55 -11.03 4.06 -13.82
CA TYR A 55 -12.05 4.20 -14.87
C TYR A 55 -12.45 2.84 -15.46
N SER A 56 -11.49 2.02 -15.86
CA SER A 56 -11.77 0.69 -16.42
C SER A 56 -12.45 -0.23 -15.40
N PHE A 57 -11.97 -0.24 -14.15
CA PHE A 57 -12.58 -1.06 -13.10
C PHE A 57 -14.02 -0.63 -12.83
N TRP A 58 -14.27 0.67 -12.71
CA TRP A 58 -15.62 1.20 -12.52
C TRP A 58 -16.54 0.85 -13.68
N LYS A 59 -16.07 0.98 -14.92
CA LYS A 59 -16.84 0.62 -16.12
C LYS A 59 -17.23 -0.86 -16.14
N ASN A 60 -16.36 -1.75 -15.65
CA ASN A 60 -16.58 -3.20 -15.70
C ASN A 60 -17.09 -3.81 -14.37
N ARG A 61 -17.35 -3.00 -13.34
CA ARG A 61 -17.76 -3.46 -11.99
C ARG A 61 -18.96 -4.40 -11.96
N ASN A 62 -19.93 -4.19 -12.85
CA ASN A 62 -21.14 -5.03 -12.93
C ASN A 62 -20.91 -6.36 -13.66
N LYS A 63 -19.81 -6.50 -14.41
CA LYS A 63 -19.51 -7.70 -15.20
C LYS A 63 -18.83 -8.78 -14.37
N ASN A 64 -17.89 -8.37 -13.52
CA ASN A 64 -17.19 -9.26 -12.60
C ASN A 64 -17.05 -8.55 -11.24
N PRO A 65 -17.66 -9.08 -10.16
CA PRO A 65 -17.55 -8.53 -8.81
C PRO A 65 -16.11 -8.31 -8.32
N CYS A 66 -15.13 -9.04 -8.85
CA CYS A 66 -13.72 -8.83 -8.52
C CYS A 66 -13.21 -7.43 -8.88
N TYR A 67 -13.83 -6.72 -9.83
CA TYR A 67 -13.49 -5.32 -10.08
C TYR A 67 -13.80 -4.41 -8.88
N LEU A 68 -14.72 -4.80 -7.99
CA LEU A 68 -14.97 -4.07 -6.74
C LEU A 68 -13.81 -4.24 -5.75
N LEU A 69 -13.18 -5.43 -5.68
CA LEU A 69 -11.94 -5.62 -4.90
C LEU A 69 -10.81 -4.76 -5.45
N LEU A 70 -10.64 -4.74 -6.78
CA LEU A 70 -9.62 -3.91 -7.43
C LEU A 70 -9.84 -2.41 -7.21
N ILE A 71 -11.08 -1.94 -7.17
CA ILE A 71 -11.41 -0.56 -6.82
C ILE A 71 -11.03 -0.26 -5.37
N ASN A 72 -11.41 -1.13 -4.41
CA ASN A 72 -11.06 -0.95 -3.00
C ASN A 72 -9.53 -0.91 -2.79
N LEU A 73 -8.80 -1.83 -3.43
CA LEU A 73 -7.34 -1.85 -3.43
C LEU A 73 -6.76 -0.56 -4.01
N SER A 74 -7.20 -0.16 -5.20
CA SER A 74 -6.68 1.06 -5.86
C SER A 74 -6.95 2.32 -5.05
N ILE A 75 -8.10 2.42 -4.36
CA ILE A 75 -8.39 3.55 -3.46
C ILE A 75 -7.43 3.53 -2.28
N SER A 76 -7.22 2.35 -1.66
CA SER A 76 -6.31 2.19 -0.53
C SER A 76 -4.87 2.53 -0.93
N ASP A 77 -4.42 2.05 -2.08
CA ASP A 77 -3.10 2.35 -2.66
C ASP A 77 -2.91 3.84 -2.89
N ILE A 78 -3.88 4.54 -3.51
CA ILE A 78 -3.78 5.99 -3.72
C ILE A 78 -3.66 6.72 -2.39
N CYS A 79 -4.49 6.36 -1.40
CA CYS A 79 -4.47 7.00 -0.10
C CYS A 79 -3.15 6.78 0.65
N ILE A 80 -2.63 5.54 0.67
CA ILE A 80 -1.37 5.25 1.35
C ILE A 80 -0.17 5.82 0.61
N LEU A 81 -0.18 5.81 -0.73
CA LEU A 81 0.92 6.30 -1.57
C LEU A 81 1.20 7.79 -1.32
N TRP A 82 0.22 8.56 -0.86
CA TRP A 82 0.42 9.95 -0.42
C TRP A 82 1.51 10.08 0.65
N GLY A 83 1.58 9.13 1.58
CA GLY A 83 2.55 9.05 2.67
C GLY A 83 4.01 9.00 2.17
N PRO A 84 4.46 7.88 1.58
CA PRO A 84 5.86 7.70 1.16
C PRO A 84 6.30 8.62 0.04
N THR A 85 5.36 9.19 -0.75
CA THR A 85 5.69 10.11 -1.85
C THR A 85 5.74 11.56 -1.38
N PHE A 86 4.59 12.20 -1.24
CA PHE A 86 4.49 13.63 -0.99
C PHE A 86 4.75 13.98 0.46
N LEU A 87 4.07 13.33 1.42
CA LEU A 87 4.19 13.70 2.83
C LEU A 87 5.62 13.47 3.31
N PHE A 88 6.13 12.24 3.23
CA PHE A 88 7.45 11.89 3.75
C PHE A 88 8.58 12.55 2.94
N GLY A 89 8.37 12.79 1.65
CA GLY A 89 9.26 13.64 0.85
C GLY A 89 9.37 15.06 1.41
N ILE A 90 8.24 15.73 1.66
CA ILE A 90 8.22 17.09 2.22
C ILE A 90 8.78 17.11 3.65
N LEU A 91 8.42 16.13 4.49
CA LEU A 91 8.92 16.02 5.85
C LEU A 91 10.44 15.83 5.87
N SER A 92 11.00 15.00 5.00
CA SER A 92 12.44 14.79 4.87
C SER A 92 13.18 16.03 4.38
N LEU A 93 12.64 16.78 3.41
CA LEU A 93 13.26 18.03 2.94
C LEU A 93 13.39 19.07 4.06
N ASN A 94 12.42 19.07 4.97
CA ASN A 94 12.35 19.95 6.14
C ASN A 94 12.97 19.35 7.41
N GLY A 95 13.63 18.20 7.32
CA GLY A 95 14.29 17.58 8.47
C GLY A 95 13.35 17.26 9.64
N VAL A 96 12.07 17.00 9.35
CA VAL A 96 11.03 16.83 10.37
C VAL A 96 11.23 15.53 11.13
N VAL A 97 11.21 15.65 12.45
CA VAL A 97 11.15 14.55 13.41
C VAL A 97 9.83 14.62 14.15
N TYR A 98 9.48 13.59 14.93
CA TYR A 98 8.19 13.55 15.63
C TYR A 98 7.87 14.84 16.40
N CYS A 99 8.83 15.32 17.21
CA CYS A 99 8.64 16.50 18.06
C CYS A 99 8.54 17.84 17.31
N SER A 100 8.84 17.88 16.01
CA SER A 100 8.59 19.10 15.21
C SER A 100 7.10 19.29 14.92
N SER A 101 6.34 18.20 14.79
CA SER A 101 4.91 18.24 14.44
C SER A 101 4.16 17.01 14.99
N PRO A 102 4.02 16.88 16.33
CA PRO A 102 3.60 15.63 16.98
C PRO A 102 2.22 15.13 16.52
N PHE A 103 1.24 16.03 16.48
CA PHE A 103 -0.14 15.68 16.12
C PHE A 103 -0.25 15.18 14.67
N TYR A 104 0.37 15.89 13.72
CA TYR A 104 0.32 15.54 12.31
C TYR A 104 1.09 14.25 12.02
N SER A 105 2.29 14.09 12.59
CA SER A 105 3.11 12.88 12.44
C SER A 105 2.41 11.65 13.03
N TYR A 106 1.75 11.80 14.18
CA TYR A 106 0.97 10.71 14.79
C TYR A 106 -0.22 10.32 13.91
N LEU A 107 -1.01 11.31 13.45
CA LEU A 107 -2.19 11.05 12.63
C LEU A 107 -1.83 10.40 11.29
N ALA A 108 -0.76 10.87 10.65
CA ALA A 108 -0.24 10.28 9.43
C ALA A 108 0.19 8.82 9.64
N GLY A 109 0.88 8.51 10.74
CA GLY A 109 1.27 7.14 11.06
C GLY A 109 0.07 6.22 11.32
N CYS A 110 -0.98 6.73 11.97
CA CYS A 110 -2.23 5.98 12.19
C CYS A 110 -2.91 5.61 10.87
N PHE A 111 -3.07 6.57 9.95
CA PHE A 111 -3.65 6.30 8.64
C PHE A 111 -2.75 5.43 7.76
N GLY A 112 -1.42 5.58 7.88
CA GLY A 112 -0.46 4.70 7.22
C GLY A 112 -0.69 3.23 7.57
N LEU A 113 -0.83 2.91 8.86
CA LEU A 113 -1.14 1.55 9.32
C LEU A 113 -2.52 1.07 8.90
N TYR A 114 -3.54 1.94 8.94
CA TYR A 114 -4.88 1.62 8.44
C TYR A 114 -4.84 1.10 7.00
N PHE A 115 -4.28 1.91 6.10
CA PHE A 115 -4.28 1.58 4.69
C PHE A 115 -3.36 0.38 4.40
N TRP A 116 -2.25 0.25 5.13
CA TRP A 116 -1.34 -0.90 4.99
C TRP A 116 -2.07 -2.21 5.28
N ALA A 117 -2.70 -2.30 6.45
CA ALA A 117 -3.41 -3.52 6.85
C ALA A 117 -4.64 -3.80 5.97
N ALA A 118 -5.39 -2.76 5.57
CA ALA A 118 -6.55 -2.90 4.70
C ALA A 118 -6.17 -3.36 3.28
N GLU A 119 -5.12 -2.77 2.71
CA GLU A 119 -4.62 -3.11 1.38
C GLU A 119 -4.06 -4.54 1.35
N CYS A 120 -3.12 -4.86 2.24
CA CYS A 120 -2.47 -6.16 2.24
C CYS A 120 -3.45 -7.33 2.50
N SER A 121 -4.47 -7.12 3.34
CA SER A 121 -5.53 -8.12 3.52
C SER A 121 -6.40 -8.26 2.28
N ALA A 122 -6.73 -7.17 1.58
CA ALA A 122 -7.46 -7.21 0.33
C ALA A 122 -6.66 -7.86 -0.81
N ASP A 123 -5.33 -7.69 -0.85
CA ASP A 123 -4.44 -8.36 -1.82
C ASP A 123 -4.44 -9.87 -1.62
N LEU A 124 -4.31 -10.35 -0.38
CA LEU A 124 -4.42 -11.78 -0.08
C LEU A 124 -5.77 -12.36 -0.52
N ILE A 125 -6.86 -11.65 -0.24
CA ILE A 125 -8.21 -12.05 -0.65
C ILE A 125 -8.31 -12.10 -2.18
N LEU A 126 -7.73 -11.12 -2.88
CA LEU A 126 -7.69 -11.10 -4.34
C LEU A 126 -6.89 -12.28 -4.90
N GLY A 127 -5.74 -12.61 -4.32
CA GLY A 127 -4.94 -13.78 -4.65
C GLY A 127 -5.75 -15.08 -4.51
N ILE A 128 -6.41 -15.25 -3.36
CA ILE A 128 -7.31 -16.39 -3.11
C ILE A 128 -8.44 -16.43 -4.16
N ASN A 129 -9.08 -15.29 -4.43
CA ASN A 129 -10.13 -15.21 -5.45
C ASN A 129 -9.62 -15.71 -6.81
N ARG A 130 -8.42 -15.29 -7.26
CA ARG A 130 -7.87 -15.70 -8.56
C ARG A 130 -7.49 -17.18 -8.60
N CYS A 131 -6.87 -17.70 -7.54
CA CYS A 131 -6.55 -19.11 -7.45
C CYS A 131 -7.81 -19.98 -7.50
N ILE A 132 -8.86 -19.62 -6.74
CA ILE A 132 -10.12 -20.38 -6.71
C ILE A 132 -10.90 -20.20 -8.01
N GLU A 133 -10.93 -19.01 -8.62
CA GLU A 133 -11.62 -18.78 -9.90
C GLU A 133 -11.04 -19.65 -11.01
N MET A 134 -9.71 -19.88 -11.02
CA MET A 134 -9.04 -20.74 -12.00
C MET A 134 -9.16 -22.24 -11.66
N ALA A 135 -8.95 -22.64 -10.41
CA ALA A 135 -8.91 -24.06 -10.03
C ALA A 135 -10.29 -24.65 -9.71
N PHE A 136 -11.19 -23.84 -9.12
CA PHE A 136 -12.50 -24.26 -8.62
C PHE A 136 -13.60 -23.20 -8.85
N PRO A 137 -14.02 -22.95 -10.11
CA PRO A 137 -14.95 -21.88 -10.45
C PRO A 137 -16.28 -21.91 -9.65
N SER A 138 -16.78 -23.11 -9.34
CA SER A 138 -18.01 -23.29 -8.54
C SER A 138 -17.88 -22.77 -7.11
N ILE A 139 -16.68 -22.88 -6.51
CA ILE A 139 -16.41 -22.35 -5.17
C ILE A 139 -16.24 -20.83 -5.24
N SER A 140 -15.53 -20.32 -6.26
CA SER A 140 -15.38 -18.87 -6.46
C SER A 140 -16.73 -18.18 -6.58
N LYS A 141 -17.67 -18.74 -7.36
CA LYS A 141 -19.06 -18.24 -7.44
C LYS A 141 -19.78 -18.24 -6.10
N LYS A 142 -19.51 -19.20 -5.21
CA LYS A 142 -20.12 -19.23 -3.88
C LYS A 142 -19.55 -18.14 -2.98
N LEU A 143 -18.25 -17.86 -3.04
CA LEU A 143 -17.57 -16.95 -2.12
C LEU A 143 -17.55 -15.49 -2.56
N PHE A 144 -17.42 -15.21 -3.86
CA PHE A 144 -17.10 -13.87 -4.36
C PHE A 144 -18.15 -13.26 -5.30
N HIS A 145 -19.11 -14.02 -5.82
CA HIS A 145 -20.10 -13.45 -6.73
C HIS A 145 -21.23 -12.68 -6.01
N ASN A 146 -21.88 -11.80 -6.77
CA ASN A 146 -22.97 -10.93 -6.32
C ASN A 146 -22.53 -10.04 -5.14
N ASN A 147 -23.39 -9.85 -4.15
CA ASN A 147 -23.12 -8.97 -3.00
C ASN A 147 -22.12 -9.57 -2.00
N ARG A 148 -21.64 -10.80 -2.20
CA ARG A 148 -20.73 -11.46 -1.24
C ARG A 148 -19.33 -10.87 -1.27
N VAL A 149 -18.92 -10.28 -2.40
CA VAL A 149 -17.64 -9.55 -2.48
C VAL A 149 -17.53 -8.43 -1.44
N TYR A 150 -18.65 -7.78 -1.10
CA TYR A 150 -18.65 -6.70 -0.11
C TYR A 150 -18.31 -7.18 1.29
N ILE A 151 -18.59 -8.45 1.63
CA ILE A 151 -18.21 -9.04 2.92
C ILE A 151 -16.68 -9.00 3.07
N TRP A 152 -15.98 -9.38 2.01
CA TRP A 152 -14.51 -9.39 1.98
C TRP A 152 -13.92 -7.97 2.01
N ILE A 153 -14.53 -7.04 1.28
CA ILE A 153 -14.13 -5.61 1.32
C ILE A 153 -14.32 -5.04 2.73
N ILE A 154 -15.46 -5.30 3.36
CA ILE A 154 -15.75 -4.85 4.73
C ILE A 154 -14.74 -5.48 5.69
N PHE A 155 -14.48 -6.78 5.58
CA PHE A 155 -13.50 -7.47 6.42
C PHE A 155 -12.11 -6.81 6.36
N SER A 156 -11.59 -6.54 5.16
CA SER A 156 -10.29 -5.88 4.98
C SER A 156 -10.25 -4.49 5.64
N ASN A 157 -11.30 -3.68 5.44
CA ASN A 157 -11.36 -2.34 6.02
C ASN A 157 -11.57 -2.37 7.55
N LEU A 158 -12.34 -3.32 8.08
CA LEU A 158 -12.48 -3.51 9.53
C LEU A 158 -11.15 -3.91 10.18
N TYR A 159 -10.37 -4.76 9.52
CA TYR A 159 -9.02 -5.08 9.96
C TYR A 159 -8.11 -3.86 9.93
N GLY A 160 -8.17 -3.02 8.89
CA GLY A 160 -7.49 -1.73 8.88
C GLY A 160 -7.93 -0.81 10.03
N LEU A 161 -9.24 -0.72 10.31
CA LEU A 161 -9.77 0.07 11.42
C LEU A 161 -9.26 -0.41 12.78
N TYR A 162 -9.05 -1.72 12.94
CA TYR A 162 -8.43 -2.25 14.15
C TYR A 162 -7.03 -1.64 14.37
N TRP A 163 -6.19 -1.61 13.34
CA TRP A 163 -4.87 -0.97 13.40
C TRP A 163 -4.95 0.54 13.64
N LEU A 164 -5.90 1.22 12.99
CA LEU A 164 -6.11 2.65 13.18
C LEU A 164 -6.45 3.01 14.62
N LEU A 165 -7.36 2.24 15.23
CA LEU A 165 -7.96 2.57 16.50
C LEU A 165 -7.11 2.07 17.67
N PHE A 166 -6.69 0.81 17.66
CA PHE A 166 -6.18 0.12 18.86
C PHE A 166 -4.66 -0.11 18.86
N ARG A 167 -3.94 0.35 17.84
CA ARG A 167 -2.48 0.15 17.74
C ARG A 167 -1.72 1.48 17.71
N HIS A 168 -0.49 1.44 18.20
CA HIS A 168 0.43 2.57 18.13
C HIS A 168 0.83 2.84 16.68
N PRO A 169 0.89 4.11 16.24
CA PRO A 169 1.24 4.44 14.86
C PRO A 169 2.70 4.17 14.52
N TYR A 170 2.93 3.93 13.23
CA TYR A 170 4.25 3.85 12.63
C TYR A 170 4.62 5.23 12.06
N ILE A 171 5.56 5.92 12.71
CA ILE A 171 5.81 7.35 12.51
C ILE A 171 7.09 7.58 11.70
N PHE A 172 6.99 8.42 10.67
CA PHE A 172 8.13 8.86 9.88
C PHE A 172 9.12 9.70 10.70
N ASN A 173 10.41 9.40 10.57
CA ASN A 173 11.49 10.19 11.16
C ASN A 173 12.53 10.58 10.12
N GLY A 174 12.82 11.88 10.01
CA GLY A 174 13.80 12.43 9.06
C GLY A 174 15.23 11.92 9.27
N ILE A 175 15.63 11.55 10.50
CA ILE A 175 16.97 11.01 10.81
C ILE A 175 17.22 9.70 10.07
N ASN A 176 16.20 8.85 9.97
CA ASN A 176 16.31 7.51 9.40
C ASN A 176 15.71 7.41 7.99
N PHE A 177 15.08 8.49 7.49
CA PHE A 177 14.30 8.50 6.25
C PHE A 177 13.31 7.33 6.16
N GLN A 178 12.72 6.97 7.28
CA GLN A 178 11.93 5.76 7.40
C GLN A 178 10.93 5.90 8.53
N SER A 179 9.81 5.20 8.42
CA SER A 179 8.85 5.12 9.52
C SER A 179 9.25 4.05 10.52
N SER A 180 8.92 4.25 11.79
CA SER A 180 9.21 3.32 12.88
C SER A 180 8.21 3.47 14.02
N PHE A 181 8.13 2.47 14.90
CA PHE A 181 7.34 2.56 16.13
C PHE A 181 7.96 3.48 17.17
N GLU A 182 9.27 3.74 17.11
CA GLU A 182 9.98 4.60 18.03
C GLU A 182 9.84 6.09 17.61
N PRO A 183 9.07 6.91 18.32
CA PRO A 183 8.82 8.29 17.90
C PRO A 183 10.02 9.21 18.13
N LEU A 184 10.84 8.95 19.16
CA LEU A 184 11.86 9.87 19.68
C LEU A 184 13.30 9.50 19.27
N ILE A 185 13.46 8.78 18.16
CA ILE A 185 14.77 8.37 17.61
C ILE A 185 15.77 9.53 17.64
N GLY A 186 16.94 9.27 18.21
CA GLY A 186 18.07 10.19 18.27
C GLY A 186 18.02 11.20 19.42
N TYR A 187 16.88 11.37 20.10
CA TYR A 187 16.73 12.36 21.17
C TYR A 187 16.56 11.76 22.57
N ARG A 188 15.98 10.55 22.66
CA ARG A 188 15.76 9.87 23.94
C ARG A 188 15.91 8.38 23.76
N GLU A 189 16.62 7.73 24.68
CA GLU A 189 16.66 6.27 24.74
C GLU A 189 15.25 5.74 24.99
N PHE A 190 14.74 4.99 24.02
CA PHE A 190 13.37 4.50 24.05
C PHE A 190 13.28 3.09 24.63
N ARG A 191 12.38 2.90 25.58
CA ARG A 191 12.08 1.57 26.12
C ARG A 191 11.15 0.82 25.18
N MET A 192 11.74 0.10 24.22
CA MET A 192 11.02 -0.71 23.24
C MET A 192 10.04 -1.72 23.86
N GLU A 193 10.26 -2.13 25.11
CA GLU A 193 9.33 -2.97 25.89
C GLU A 193 7.92 -2.36 26.00
N LEU A 194 7.80 -1.03 26.00
CA LEU A 194 6.51 -0.33 26.03
C LEU A 194 5.66 -0.57 24.77
N LEU A 195 6.30 -0.95 23.66
CA LEU A 195 5.66 -1.22 22.38
C LEU A 195 5.76 -2.70 21.99
N TYR A 196 6.06 -3.59 22.96
CA TYR A 196 6.29 -5.01 22.69
C TYR A 196 5.11 -5.67 21.96
N GLU A 197 3.87 -5.43 22.41
CA GLU A 197 2.68 -6.01 21.79
C GLU A 197 2.42 -5.47 20.38
N ASP A 198 2.59 -4.15 20.16
CA ASP A 198 2.45 -3.57 18.82
C ASP A 198 3.49 -4.11 17.84
N LEU A 199 4.75 -4.22 18.30
CA LEU A 199 5.84 -4.82 17.52
C LEU A 199 5.54 -6.27 17.18
N ARG A 200 5.14 -7.06 18.19
CA ARG A 200 4.81 -8.48 18.03
C ARG A 200 3.68 -8.67 17.03
N GLU A 201 2.58 -7.92 17.16
CA GLU A 201 1.46 -8.03 16.23
C GLU A 201 1.81 -7.57 14.82
N PHE A 202 2.62 -6.52 14.68
CA PHE A 202 3.04 -6.03 13.38
C PHE A 202 3.96 -7.05 12.69
N THR A 203 4.87 -7.67 13.44
CA THR A 203 5.68 -8.79 12.96
C THR A 203 4.82 -9.99 12.57
N ILE A 204 3.80 -10.34 13.36
CA ILE A 204 2.86 -11.42 13.02
C ILE A 204 2.12 -11.09 11.71
N HIS A 205 1.58 -9.87 11.58
CA HIS A 205 0.90 -9.42 10.38
C HIS A 205 1.80 -9.54 9.15
N ASN A 206 3.02 -8.99 9.19
CA ASN A 206 3.96 -9.08 8.08
C ASN A 206 4.42 -10.50 7.80
N THR A 207 4.53 -11.35 8.82
CA THR A 207 4.85 -12.78 8.65
C THR A 207 3.71 -13.51 7.95
N ILE A 208 2.46 -13.25 8.33
CA ILE A 208 1.28 -13.81 7.66
C ILE A 208 1.26 -13.39 6.20
N LEU A 209 1.58 -12.14 5.87
CA LEU A 209 1.68 -11.70 4.49
C LEU A 209 2.82 -12.41 3.74
N ALA A 210 4.01 -12.41 4.33
CA ALA A 210 5.22 -12.93 3.70
C ALA A 210 5.17 -14.45 3.48
N VAL A 211 4.47 -15.19 4.34
CA VAL A 211 4.35 -16.65 4.25
C VAL A 211 3.03 -17.06 3.59
N GLY A 212 1.93 -16.38 3.91
CA GLY A 212 0.59 -16.72 3.44
C GLY A 212 0.44 -16.56 1.92
N SER A 213 0.96 -15.47 1.35
CA SER A 213 0.93 -15.26 -0.10
C SER A 213 1.62 -16.39 -0.87
N PRO A 214 2.90 -16.73 -0.60
CA PRO A 214 3.55 -17.89 -1.23
C PRO A 214 2.80 -19.20 -1.06
N ILE A 215 2.27 -19.49 0.14
CA ILE A 215 1.49 -20.71 0.41
C ILE A 215 0.26 -20.78 -0.48
N ILE A 216 -0.50 -19.69 -0.65
CA ILE A 216 -1.67 -19.64 -1.53
C ILE A 216 -1.29 -20.06 -2.96
N TYR A 217 -0.20 -19.49 -3.49
CA TYR A 217 0.26 -19.80 -4.85
C TYR A 217 0.86 -21.21 -4.97
N LEU A 218 1.50 -21.73 -3.92
CA LEU A 218 1.98 -23.12 -3.88
C LEU A 218 0.81 -24.12 -3.86
N ILE A 219 -0.20 -23.90 -3.02
CA ILE A 219 -1.42 -24.73 -2.97
C ILE A 219 -2.14 -24.71 -4.32
N PHE A 220 -2.24 -23.53 -4.93
CA PHE A 220 -2.78 -23.41 -6.27
C PHE A 220 -1.97 -24.23 -7.28
N SER A 221 -0.65 -24.06 -7.30
CA SER A 221 0.24 -24.80 -8.22
C SER A 221 0.11 -26.32 -8.06
N PHE A 222 0.00 -26.80 -6.82
CA PHE A 222 -0.26 -28.20 -6.51
C PHE A 222 -1.64 -28.65 -7.01
N SER A 223 -2.68 -27.85 -6.78
CA SER A 223 -4.05 -28.13 -7.25
C SER A 223 -4.12 -28.24 -8.78
N VAL A 224 -3.38 -27.39 -9.48
CA VAL A 224 -3.22 -27.42 -10.93
C VAL A 224 -2.53 -28.70 -11.39
N PHE A 225 -1.42 -29.06 -10.76
CA PHE A 225 -0.64 -30.23 -11.13
C PHE A 225 -1.44 -31.53 -11.01
N PHE A 226 -2.23 -31.69 -9.94
CA PHE A 226 -2.92 -32.95 -9.65
C PHE A 226 -4.35 -33.03 -10.18
N LYS A 227 -5.08 -31.91 -10.32
CA LYS A 227 -6.54 -31.95 -10.46
C LYS A 227 -7.12 -31.00 -11.50
N ALA A 228 -6.44 -29.90 -11.81
CA ALA A 228 -7.03 -28.82 -12.62
C ALA A 228 -6.25 -28.51 -13.91
N ARG A 229 -5.36 -29.40 -14.38
CA ARG A 229 -4.56 -29.16 -15.60
C ARG A 229 -5.43 -28.98 -16.84
N GLU A 230 -6.37 -29.89 -17.09
CA GLU A 230 -7.31 -29.80 -18.22
C GLU A 230 -8.20 -28.56 -18.14
N LEU A 231 -8.63 -28.19 -16.92
CA LEU A 231 -9.37 -26.96 -16.68
C LEU A 231 -8.51 -25.74 -17.03
N LEU A 232 -7.22 -25.73 -16.71
CA LEU A 232 -6.31 -24.63 -17.02
C LEU A 232 -6.05 -24.44 -18.51
N ASP A 233 -6.07 -25.53 -19.28
CA ASP A 233 -5.96 -25.44 -20.73
C ASP A 233 -7.19 -24.75 -21.34
N SER A 234 -8.35 -24.88 -20.70
CA SER A 234 -9.57 -24.15 -21.08
C SER A 234 -9.62 -22.68 -20.62
N VAL A 235 -8.74 -22.27 -19.69
CA VAL A 235 -8.67 -20.88 -19.18
C VAL A 235 -8.06 -19.97 -20.25
N SER A 236 -8.71 -18.83 -20.47
CA SER A 236 -8.30 -17.85 -21.47
C SER A 236 -6.92 -17.25 -21.17
N LYS A 237 -6.25 -16.76 -22.21
CA LYS A 237 -4.97 -16.04 -22.05
C LYS A 237 -5.15 -14.81 -21.16
N GLU A 238 -6.27 -14.11 -21.29
CA GLU A 238 -6.62 -12.95 -20.49
C GLU A 238 -6.69 -13.28 -19.00
N GLU A 239 -7.35 -14.37 -18.61
CA GLU A 239 -7.44 -14.81 -17.21
C GLU A 239 -6.05 -15.17 -16.65
N LYS A 240 -5.21 -15.87 -17.44
CA LYS A 240 -3.82 -16.18 -17.04
C LYS A 240 -2.98 -14.91 -16.83
N MET A 241 -3.17 -13.89 -17.66
CA MET A 241 -2.49 -12.61 -17.50
C MET A 241 -2.97 -11.82 -16.28
N VAL A 242 -4.25 -11.92 -15.92
CA VAL A 242 -4.79 -11.32 -14.69
C VAL A 242 -4.24 -12.04 -13.46
N PHE A 243 -4.13 -13.37 -13.49
CA PHE A 243 -3.47 -14.12 -12.43
C PHE A 243 -2.00 -13.68 -12.27
N LEU A 244 -1.25 -13.56 -13.37
CA LEU A 244 0.13 -13.10 -13.34
C LEU A 244 0.28 -11.70 -12.72
N GLN A 245 -0.67 -10.79 -12.95
CA GLN A 245 -0.67 -9.46 -12.32
C GLN A 245 -0.69 -9.58 -10.80
N VAL A 246 -1.68 -10.32 -10.26
CA VAL A 246 -1.86 -10.48 -8.82
C VAL A 246 -0.66 -11.20 -8.22
N PHE A 247 -0.14 -12.24 -8.88
CA PHE A 247 1.09 -12.93 -8.45
C PHE A 247 2.29 -11.98 -8.33
N ILE A 248 2.54 -11.13 -9.34
CA ILE A 248 3.66 -10.18 -9.31
C ILE A 248 3.47 -9.16 -8.18
N ILE A 249 2.26 -8.63 -8.00
CA ILE A 249 1.94 -7.68 -6.92
C ILE A 249 2.19 -8.33 -5.56
N SER A 250 1.64 -9.52 -5.31
CA SER A 250 1.83 -10.22 -4.04
C SER A 250 3.30 -10.60 -3.76
N MET A 251 4.13 -10.78 -4.80
CA MET A 251 5.58 -10.97 -4.67
C MET A 251 6.29 -9.68 -4.20
N PHE A 252 5.89 -8.51 -4.71
CA PHE A 252 6.36 -7.23 -4.17
C PHE A 252 5.93 -7.05 -2.71
N ASN A 253 4.67 -7.35 -2.37
CA ASN A 253 4.18 -7.28 -0.99
C ASN A 253 5.01 -8.15 -0.03
N THR A 254 5.25 -9.40 -0.44
CA THR A 254 6.05 -10.36 0.33
C THR A 254 7.48 -9.86 0.53
N SER A 255 8.12 -9.35 -0.53
CA SER A 255 9.48 -8.85 -0.49
C SER A 255 9.61 -7.64 0.45
N THR A 256 8.67 -6.69 0.36
CA THR A 256 8.62 -5.52 1.24
C THR A 256 8.43 -5.93 2.70
N GLY A 257 7.52 -6.88 2.98
CA GLY A 257 7.31 -7.38 4.34
C GLY A 257 8.56 -8.02 4.95
N ILE A 258 9.35 -8.76 4.15
CA ILE A 258 10.63 -9.34 4.57
C ILE A 258 11.65 -8.23 4.89
N VAL A 259 11.79 -7.23 4.02
CA VAL A 259 12.72 -6.12 4.22
C VAL A 259 12.41 -5.34 5.51
N TYR A 260 11.13 -5.05 5.76
CA TYR A 260 10.72 -4.37 7.00
C TYR A 260 10.98 -5.23 8.24
N SER A 261 10.63 -6.52 8.18
CA SER A 261 10.86 -7.45 9.30
C SER A 261 12.35 -7.60 9.60
N TYR A 262 13.20 -7.62 8.57
CA TYR A 262 14.65 -7.60 8.73
C TYR A 262 15.12 -6.32 9.41
N ASN A 263 14.65 -5.16 8.95
CA ASN A 263 15.05 -3.87 9.49
C ASN A 263 14.62 -3.67 10.94
N MET A 264 13.45 -4.16 11.33
CA MET A 264 12.97 -4.07 12.72
C MET A 264 13.79 -4.91 13.70
N ASN A 265 14.38 -6.02 13.25
CA ASN A 265 15.18 -6.91 14.09
C ASN A 265 16.65 -6.49 14.21
N HIS A 266 17.09 -5.47 13.47
CA HIS A 266 18.47 -5.00 13.47
C HIS A 266 18.49 -3.48 13.71
N SER A 267 18.74 -3.10 14.98
CA SER A 267 18.74 -1.69 15.41
C SER A 267 19.89 -0.86 14.84
N ASP A 268 21.00 -1.51 14.45
CA ASP A 268 22.25 -0.83 14.07
C ASP A 268 22.44 -0.76 12.54
N LEU A 269 21.34 -0.69 11.79
CA LEU A 269 21.41 -0.59 10.34
C LEU A 269 21.82 0.82 9.90
N GLY A 270 22.74 0.87 8.93
CA GLY A 270 23.01 2.10 8.21
C GLY A 270 21.81 2.58 7.41
N ILE A 271 21.90 3.79 6.85
CA ILE A 271 20.80 4.42 6.11
C ILE A 271 20.34 3.65 4.87
N LEU A 272 21.23 2.90 4.21
CA LEU A 272 20.92 2.23 2.95
C LEU A 272 19.80 1.17 3.09
N PRO A 273 19.87 0.19 4.01
CA PRO A 273 18.76 -0.71 4.31
C PRO A 273 17.43 -0.01 4.64
N LEU A 274 17.48 1.10 5.37
CA LEU A 274 16.29 1.88 5.73
C LEU A 274 15.66 2.55 4.49
N MET A 275 16.49 3.12 3.61
CA MET A 275 16.03 3.65 2.33
C MET A 275 15.45 2.56 1.43
N ILE A 276 16.05 1.37 1.38
CA ILE A 276 15.51 0.23 0.62
C ILE A 276 14.12 -0.13 1.12
N ALA A 277 13.90 -0.16 2.43
CA ALA A 277 12.57 -0.39 3.00
C ALA A 277 11.58 0.70 2.60
N HIS A 278 11.95 1.97 2.74
CA HIS A 278 11.09 3.09 2.33
C HIS A 278 10.69 3.00 0.86
N PHE A 279 11.66 2.80 -0.04
CA PHE A 279 11.39 2.66 -1.46
C PHE A 279 10.60 1.40 -1.80
N SER A 280 10.82 0.28 -1.11
CA SER A 280 10.02 -0.94 -1.32
C SER A 280 8.55 -0.70 -0.95
N TRP A 281 8.29 0.01 0.15
CA TRP A 281 6.96 0.43 0.56
C TRP A 281 6.34 1.53 -0.31
N LEU A 282 7.14 2.35 -0.99
CA LEU A 282 6.63 3.25 -2.02
C LEU A 282 6.18 2.45 -3.25
N HIS A 283 7.03 1.56 -3.75
CA HIS A 283 6.84 0.87 -5.02
C HIS A 283 5.75 -0.20 -4.99
N ILE A 284 5.53 -0.85 -3.84
CA ILE A 284 4.43 -1.79 -3.64
C ILE A 284 3.06 -1.15 -3.97
N HIS A 285 2.87 0.13 -3.64
CA HIS A 285 1.66 0.91 -3.94
C HIS A 285 1.77 1.69 -5.26
N GLY A 286 2.98 1.94 -5.77
CA GLY A 286 3.20 2.66 -7.02
C GLY A 286 3.13 1.79 -8.29
N PHE A 287 3.57 0.54 -8.22
CA PHE A 287 3.61 -0.37 -9.37
C PHE A 287 2.29 -1.02 -9.80
N PRO A 288 1.28 -1.26 -8.95
CA PRO A 288 0.01 -1.86 -9.37
C PRO A 288 -0.60 -1.24 -10.64
N PRO A 289 -0.72 0.10 -10.81
CA PRO A 289 -1.29 0.69 -12.02
C PRO A 289 -0.40 0.46 -13.24
N VAL A 290 0.92 0.41 -13.09
CA VAL A 290 1.85 0.05 -14.17
C VAL A 290 1.61 -1.39 -14.62
N ILE A 291 1.46 -2.31 -13.65
CA ILE A 291 1.18 -3.72 -13.89
C ILE A 291 -0.18 -3.91 -14.58
N TYR A 292 -1.23 -3.21 -14.12
CA TYR A 292 -2.55 -3.24 -14.76
C TYR A 292 -2.51 -2.68 -16.19
N LEU A 293 -1.85 -1.54 -16.41
CA LEU A 293 -1.74 -0.92 -17.74
C LEU A 293 -0.87 -1.69 -18.72
N THR A 294 -0.01 -2.60 -18.25
CA THR A 294 0.85 -3.42 -19.11
C THR A 294 0.22 -4.78 -19.41
N LEU A 295 -0.29 -5.45 -18.39
CA LEU A 295 -0.73 -6.85 -18.47
C LEU A 295 -2.24 -7.01 -18.66
N ASN A 296 -3.07 -6.04 -18.25
CA ASN A 296 -4.53 -6.19 -18.30
C ASN A 296 -5.10 -5.68 -19.64
N LYS A 297 -5.58 -6.60 -20.48
CA LYS A 297 -6.13 -6.26 -21.81
C LYS A 297 -7.36 -5.36 -21.71
N THR A 298 -8.26 -5.62 -20.77
CA THR A 298 -9.48 -4.82 -20.59
C THR A 298 -9.13 -3.39 -20.18
N VAL A 299 -8.25 -3.24 -19.19
CA VAL A 299 -7.76 -1.92 -18.75
C VAL A 299 -7.13 -1.18 -19.93
N ARG A 300 -6.20 -1.81 -20.65
CA ARG A 300 -5.55 -1.19 -21.82
C ARG A 300 -6.55 -0.73 -22.88
N THR A 301 -7.54 -1.56 -23.20
CA THR A 301 -8.57 -1.21 -24.19
C THR A 301 -9.40 -0.01 -23.72
N ASP A 302 -9.85 -0.03 -22.47
CA ASP A 302 -10.63 1.06 -21.90
C ASP A 302 -9.82 2.36 -21.81
N THR A 303 -8.54 2.28 -21.43
CA THR A 303 -7.61 3.41 -21.40
C THR A 303 -7.41 4.03 -22.79
N LYS A 304 -7.22 3.21 -23.83
CA LYS A 304 -7.11 3.69 -25.22
C LYS A 304 -8.36 4.44 -25.67
N ILE A 305 -9.55 3.92 -25.31
CA ILE A 305 -10.82 4.58 -25.61
C ILE A 305 -10.95 5.92 -24.86
N LEU A 306 -10.60 5.93 -23.57
CA LEU A 306 -10.64 7.14 -22.74
C LEU A 306 -9.72 8.23 -23.31
N LEU A 307 -8.47 7.87 -23.64
CA LEU A 307 -7.50 8.78 -24.22
C LEU A 307 -7.95 9.30 -25.59
N GLY A 308 -8.51 8.42 -26.44
CA GLY A 308 -9.06 8.81 -27.74
C GLY A 308 -10.17 9.86 -27.62
N LYS A 309 -11.08 9.68 -26.65
CA LYS A 309 -12.14 10.66 -26.36
C LYS A 309 -11.58 11.99 -25.87
N PHE A 310 -10.62 11.95 -24.95
CA PHE A 310 -9.97 13.16 -24.43
C PHE A 310 -9.26 13.95 -25.55
N LEU A 311 -8.49 13.26 -26.39
CA LEU A 311 -7.82 13.89 -27.53
C LEU A 311 -8.82 14.45 -28.56
N SER A 312 -9.96 13.79 -28.79
CA SER A 312 -10.99 14.35 -29.67
C SER A 312 -11.61 15.64 -29.10
N LEU A 313 -11.85 15.71 -27.79
CA LEU A 313 -12.39 16.90 -27.14
C LEU A 313 -11.42 18.08 -27.21
N LEU A 314 -10.13 17.83 -27.03
CA LEU A 314 -9.10 18.87 -27.19
C LEU A 314 -9.07 19.44 -28.61
N LYS A 315 -9.19 18.58 -29.64
CA LYS A 315 -9.26 19.03 -31.04
C LYS A 315 -10.52 19.85 -31.33
N THR A 316 -11.68 19.43 -30.81
CA THR A 316 -12.94 20.18 -30.99
C THR A 316 -12.86 21.57 -30.34
N ASN A 317 -12.29 21.67 -29.13
CA ASN A 317 -12.12 22.95 -28.44
C ASN A 317 -11.12 23.86 -29.16
N GLN A 318 -10.03 23.33 -29.72
CA GLN A 318 -9.09 24.11 -30.53
C GLN A 318 -9.76 24.69 -31.79
N ASN A 319 -10.57 23.89 -32.49
CA ASN A 319 -11.28 24.35 -33.69
C ASN A 319 -12.38 25.39 -33.38
N GLN A 320 -13.00 25.33 -32.19
CA GLN A 320 -13.95 26.34 -31.74
C GLN A 320 -13.29 27.67 -31.36
N VAL A 321 -12.08 27.64 -30.80
CA VAL A 321 -11.33 28.87 -30.49
C VAL A 321 -10.80 29.53 -31.78
N SER A 322 -10.34 28.74 -32.76
CA SER A 322 -9.84 29.27 -34.04
C SER A 322 -10.91 29.76 -35.02
N THR A 323 -12.20 29.62 -34.69
CA THR A 323 -13.33 30.11 -35.52
C THR A 323 -13.97 31.38 -34.95
N ILE A 324 -13.46 31.88 -33.82
CA ILE A 324 -13.91 33.11 -33.15
C ILE A 324 -12.96 34.29 -33.43
N ASP A 325 -11.81 34.04 -34.07
CA ASP A 325 -10.89 35.06 -34.61
C ASP A 325 -11.13 35.30 -36.11
#